data_AF-A0A975CHS7-F1
#
_entry.id   AF-A0A975CHS7-F1
#
_cell.length_a   1.000
_cell.length_b   1.000
_cell.length_c   1.000
_cell.angle_alpha   90.00
_cell.angle_beta   90.00
_cell.angle_gamma   90.00
#
_symmetry.space_group_name_H-M   'P 1'
#
loop_
_entity.id
_entity.type
_entity.pdbx_description
1 polymer ?
#
loop_
_entity_poly.entity_id
_entity_poly.type
_entity_poly.pdbx_seq_one_letter_code
_entity_poly.pdbx_strand_id
1 'polypeptide(L)'
;MPGAVAANAYEGIRSEALAQYALSAFGTAARVPMSDDSGIDFHCTLGRLIGKRLLVENYYLVQVKSSKSKVRYDSADAVKWLLGHKYPILFMVVDKSSSQLSIYKTTELATIPWRNFPNTIEIEFDGQNNFDLKSFEPITNVNVGLPILDFNVTQLADKEWRANVVKTLRSWVELDQGNIDWRTMGFDAYQFPSAYVTNMPVGSKIEMNASFSTLGSSEVSRLPSMTLFGLAHMINVAAAESDLAALMQIKSSADHILRRYRFSDNAPYYYAFCFNTACRHLNINMQMTIDISDVGVFSPFGTIEN
;
A
#
# COMPACT_ATOMS: atom_id res chain seq x y z
N MET A 1 -16.43 41.12 7.43
CA MET A 1 -16.98 41.70 8.67
C MET A 1 -16.26 41.11 9.84
N PRO A 2 -15.76 41.89 10.82
CA PRO A 2 -15.35 41.36 12.11
C PRO A 2 -16.48 40.50 12.70
N GLY A 3 -16.17 39.29 13.17
CA GLY A 3 -17.18 38.34 13.67
C GLY A 3 -17.93 37.52 12.60
N ALA A 4 -17.60 37.67 11.31
CA ALA A 4 -18.13 36.80 10.26
C ALA A 4 -17.09 35.76 9.85
N VAL A 5 -17.52 34.50 9.82
CA VAL A 5 -16.72 33.36 9.35
C VAL A 5 -17.45 32.72 8.18
N ALA A 6 -16.71 32.27 7.17
CA ALA A 6 -17.30 31.63 6.00
C ALA A 6 -18.08 30.36 6.39
N ALA A 7 -19.35 30.28 6.00
CA ALA A 7 -20.22 29.13 6.28
C ALA A 7 -19.63 27.81 5.75
N ASN A 8 -18.96 27.87 4.59
CA ASN A 8 -18.34 26.71 3.94
C ASN A 8 -17.21 26.08 4.79
N ALA A 9 -16.49 26.88 5.57
CA ALA A 9 -15.42 26.39 6.44
C ALA A 9 -15.97 25.52 7.58
N TYR A 10 -17.14 25.88 8.14
CA TYR A 10 -17.82 25.08 9.16
C TYR A 10 -18.38 23.76 8.62
N GLU A 11 -18.80 23.75 7.35
CA GLU A 11 -19.29 22.52 6.73
C GLU A 11 -18.20 21.46 6.59
N GLY A 12 -16.95 21.86 6.30
CA GLY A 12 -15.78 20.98 6.34
C GLY A 12 -15.50 20.44 7.74
N ILE A 13 -15.45 21.34 8.74
CA ILE A 13 -15.22 20.98 10.15
C ILE A 13 -16.22 19.94 10.67
N ARG A 14 -17.50 20.07 10.31
CA ARG A 14 -18.53 19.10 10.71
C ARG A 14 -18.33 17.73 10.09
N SER A 15 -17.93 17.68 8.81
CA SER A 15 -17.61 16.42 8.14
C SER A 15 -16.38 15.76 8.77
N GLU A 16 -15.33 16.53 9.06
CA GLU A 16 -14.15 16.05 9.77
C GLU A 16 -14.47 15.55 11.19
N ALA A 17 -15.33 16.25 11.94
CA ALA A 17 -15.72 15.83 13.28
C ALA A 17 -16.46 14.49 13.27
N LEU A 18 -17.38 14.29 12.31
CA LEU A 18 -18.10 13.03 12.15
C LEU A 18 -17.15 11.90 11.68
N ALA A 19 -16.23 12.22 10.77
CA ALA A 19 -15.18 11.29 10.33
C ALA A 19 -14.28 10.87 11.49
N GLN A 20 -13.83 11.81 12.33
CA GLN A 20 -12.99 11.51 13.49
C GLN A 20 -13.68 10.55 14.46
N TYR A 21 -14.96 10.82 14.75
CA TYR A 21 -15.77 9.92 15.58
C TYR A 21 -15.82 8.50 14.99
N ALA A 22 -16.11 8.37 13.70
CA ALA A 22 -16.17 7.08 13.03
C ALA A 22 -14.81 6.35 12.99
N LEU A 23 -13.74 7.05 12.62
CA LEU A 23 -12.39 6.49 12.53
C LEU A 23 -11.86 6.05 13.90
N SER A 24 -12.20 6.77 14.96
CA SER A 24 -11.84 6.40 16.34
C SER A 24 -12.46 5.08 16.81
N ALA A 25 -13.51 4.60 16.12
CA ALA A 25 -14.13 3.32 16.41
C ALA A 25 -13.31 2.13 15.86
N PHE A 26 -12.39 2.37 14.93
CA PHE A 26 -11.55 1.34 14.29
C PHE A 26 -10.13 1.27 14.85
N GLY A 27 -9.68 2.35 15.48
CA GLY A 27 -8.39 2.44 16.16
C GLY A 27 -8.10 3.89 16.56
N THR A 28 -6.84 4.34 16.46
CA THR A 28 -6.53 5.74 16.78
C THR A 28 -6.77 6.64 15.57
N ALA A 29 -7.37 7.82 15.76
CA ALA A 29 -7.54 8.82 14.72
C ALA A 29 -7.08 10.20 15.22
N ALA A 30 -5.89 10.61 14.82
CA ALA A 30 -5.32 11.90 15.15
C ALA A 30 -5.60 12.90 14.02
N ARG A 31 -6.35 13.96 14.33
CA ARG A 31 -6.66 15.03 13.38
C ARG A 31 -5.42 15.90 13.15
N VAL A 32 -5.13 16.23 11.90
CA VAL A 32 -4.13 17.23 11.56
C VAL A 32 -4.69 18.62 11.88
N PRO A 33 -3.98 19.47 12.64
CA PRO A 33 -4.45 20.83 12.90
C PRO A 33 -4.68 21.59 11.60
N MET A 34 -5.74 22.40 11.53
CA MET A 34 -6.03 23.21 10.33
C MET A 34 -4.92 24.21 9.98
N SER A 35 -4.11 24.62 10.96
CA SER A 35 -2.93 25.46 10.71
C SER A 35 -1.86 24.75 9.90
N ASP A 36 -1.88 23.42 9.90
CA ASP A 36 -0.85 22.53 9.37
C ASP A 36 -1.42 21.66 8.23
N ASP A 37 -2.51 22.12 7.58
CA ASP A 37 -3.17 21.41 6.49
C ASP A 37 -2.18 21.16 5.34
N SER A 38 -1.71 19.91 5.29
CA SER A 38 -0.79 19.41 4.28
C SER A 38 -1.52 18.64 3.18
N GLY A 39 -2.86 18.66 3.17
CA GLY A 39 -3.70 17.85 2.28
C GLY A 39 -4.14 16.51 2.89
N ILE A 40 -3.71 16.20 4.12
CA ILE A 40 -4.13 15.04 4.91
C ILE A 40 -4.88 15.52 6.15
N ASP A 41 -6.08 14.99 6.37
CA ASP A 41 -6.94 15.41 7.49
C ASP A 41 -6.69 14.56 8.75
N PHE A 42 -6.39 13.27 8.57
CA PHE A 42 -6.17 12.35 9.69
C PHE A 42 -4.99 11.41 9.48
N HIS A 43 -4.25 11.22 10.59
CA HIS A 43 -3.31 10.12 10.79
C HIS A 43 -4.01 9.04 11.61
N CYS A 44 -4.21 7.88 10.99
CA CYS A 44 -4.99 6.81 11.57
C CYS A 44 -4.14 5.57 11.81
N THR A 45 -4.54 4.79 12.81
CA THR A 45 -4.02 3.43 12.98
C THR A 45 -5.14 2.45 13.24
N LEU A 46 -4.98 1.24 12.72
CA LEU A 46 -5.74 0.08 13.13
C LEU A 46 -5.04 -0.54 14.33
N GLY A 47 -5.84 -1.08 15.24
CA GLY A 47 -5.30 -1.76 16.40
C GLY A 47 -6.00 -3.07 16.72
N ARG A 48 -5.32 -3.87 17.53
CA ARG A 48 -5.84 -5.10 18.11
C ARG A 48 -5.92 -4.96 19.62
N LEU A 49 -7.05 -5.34 20.20
CA LEU A 49 -7.21 -5.32 21.64
C LEU A 49 -6.45 -6.49 22.28
N ILE A 50 -5.55 -6.19 23.20
CA ILE A 50 -4.87 -7.15 24.07
C ILE A 50 -5.28 -6.80 25.50
N GLY A 51 -6.26 -7.55 26.02
CA GLY A 51 -6.92 -7.23 27.29
C GLY A 51 -7.64 -5.89 27.22
N LYS A 52 -7.14 -4.89 27.99
CA LYS A 52 -7.68 -3.52 28.02
C LYS A 52 -6.85 -2.51 27.21
N ARG A 53 -5.83 -2.96 26.49
CA ARG A 53 -4.93 -2.10 25.71
C ARG A 53 -5.17 -2.30 24.23
N LEU A 54 -5.11 -1.21 23.46
CA LEU A 54 -5.08 -1.25 22.01
C LEU A 54 -3.61 -1.31 21.56
N LEU A 55 -3.20 -2.41 20.94
CA LEU A 55 -1.91 -2.51 20.26
C LEU A 55 -2.08 -1.92 18.86
N VAL A 56 -1.29 -0.90 18.55
CA VAL A 56 -1.24 -0.26 17.23
C VAL A 56 -0.49 -1.16 16.24
N GLU A 57 -1.09 -1.45 15.09
CA GLU A 57 -0.49 -2.35 14.08
C GLU A 57 -0.35 -1.64 12.71
N ASN A 58 -1.44 -1.33 12.01
CA ASN A 58 -1.37 -0.76 10.66
C ASN A 58 -1.61 0.75 10.67
N TYR A 59 -0.76 1.51 9.99
CA TYR A 59 -0.90 2.96 9.87
C TYR A 59 -1.46 3.35 8.49
N TYR A 60 -2.36 4.32 8.45
CA TYR A 60 -2.92 4.84 7.19
C TYR A 60 -3.33 6.31 7.35
N LEU A 61 -3.46 6.99 6.22
CA LEU A 61 -3.83 8.39 6.12
C LEU A 61 -5.27 8.49 5.59
N VAL A 62 -6.01 9.50 6.03
CA VAL A 62 -7.36 9.76 5.51
C VAL A 62 -7.51 11.21 5.09
N GLN A 63 -8.06 11.41 3.90
CA GLN A 63 -8.56 12.70 3.44
C GLN A 63 -10.09 12.68 3.39
N VAL A 64 -10.73 13.62 4.08
CA VAL A 64 -12.17 13.74 4.21
C VAL A 64 -12.73 14.66 3.14
N LYS A 65 -13.83 14.25 2.53
CA LYS A 65 -14.60 15.03 1.55
C LYS A 65 -16.06 15.09 1.97
N SER A 66 -16.71 16.22 1.73
CA SER A 66 -18.13 16.42 2.00
C SER A 66 -19.03 15.99 0.83
N SER A 67 -18.44 15.63 -0.31
CA SER A 67 -19.16 15.16 -1.50
C SER A 67 -18.27 14.25 -2.35
N LYS A 68 -18.87 13.58 -3.34
CA LYS A 68 -18.18 12.76 -4.35
C LYS A 68 -17.60 13.59 -5.51
N SER A 69 -17.44 14.90 -5.33
CA SER A 69 -16.79 15.76 -6.31
C SER A 69 -15.36 15.28 -6.60
N LYS A 70 -14.94 15.35 -7.86
CA LYS A 70 -13.58 14.96 -8.28
C LYS A 70 -12.50 15.70 -7.48
N VAL A 71 -11.41 15.02 -7.16
CA VAL A 71 -10.22 15.61 -6.51
C VAL A 71 -9.13 15.75 -7.56
N ARG A 72 -8.66 16.97 -7.82
CA ARG A 72 -7.65 17.24 -8.85
C ARG A 72 -6.31 17.62 -8.23
N TYR A 73 -5.25 17.00 -8.72
CA TYR A 73 -3.85 17.36 -8.52
C TYR A 73 -3.36 17.91 -9.85
N ASP A 74 -3.05 19.21 -9.90
CA ASP A 74 -2.89 19.99 -11.13
C ASP A 74 -1.42 20.29 -11.51
N SER A 75 -0.46 19.72 -10.77
CA SER A 75 0.97 19.87 -11.04
C SER A 75 1.74 18.58 -10.80
N ALA A 76 2.89 18.44 -11.47
CA ALA A 76 3.79 17.30 -11.29
C ALA A 76 4.24 17.15 -9.84
N ASP A 77 4.47 18.25 -9.12
CA ASP A 77 4.83 18.24 -7.70
C ASP A 77 3.68 17.75 -6.82
N ALA A 78 2.42 18.14 -7.13
CA ALA A 78 1.24 17.66 -6.41
C ALA A 78 1.00 16.15 -6.65
N VAL A 79 1.20 15.68 -7.89
CA VAL A 79 1.14 14.25 -8.22
C VAL A 79 2.25 13.49 -7.52
N LYS A 80 3.48 14.01 -7.54
CA LYS A 80 4.64 13.43 -6.85
C LYS A 80 4.43 13.38 -5.34
N TRP A 81 3.81 14.41 -4.76
CA TRP A 81 3.40 14.42 -3.36
C TRP A 81 2.44 13.27 -3.07
N LEU A 82 1.35 13.14 -3.84
CA LEU A 82 0.35 12.08 -3.68
C LEU A 82 0.97 10.68 -3.81
N LEU A 83 1.77 10.44 -4.85
CA LEU A 83 2.36 9.13 -5.13
C LEU A 83 3.55 8.79 -4.21
N GLY A 84 4.12 9.80 -3.52
CA GLY A 84 5.33 9.69 -2.70
C GLY A 84 5.08 9.30 -1.25
N HIS A 85 3.82 9.23 -0.81
CA HIS A 85 3.48 8.83 0.55
C HIS A 85 3.96 7.40 0.87
N LYS A 86 4.39 7.20 2.11
CA LYS A 86 4.91 5.91 2.62
C LYS A 86 3.85 5.02 3.25
N TYR A 87 2.62 5.52 3.31
CA TYR A 87 1.48 4.85 3.93
C TYR A 87 0.25 5.00 3.03
N PRO A 88 -0.69 4.05 3.07
CA PRO A 88 -1.93 4.12 2.31
C PRO A 88 -2.68 5.41 2.61
N ILE A 89 -3.13 6.10 1.56
CA ILE A 89 -4.07 7.21 1.66
C ILE A 89 -5.44 6.67 1.31
N LEU A 90 -6.43 6.93 2.15
CA LEU A 90 -7.82 6.61 1.88
C LEU A 90 -8.62 7.90 1.77
N PHE A 91 -9.66 7.88 0.94
CA PHE A 91 -10.63 8.97 0.91
C PHE A 91 -11.85 8.59 1.70
N MET A 92 -12.37 9.52 2.49
CA MET A 92 -13.61 9.34 3.24
C MET A 92 -14.62 10.40 2.82
N VAL A 93 -15.71 9.97 2.19
CA VAL A 93 -16.82 10.85 1.82
C VAL A 93 -17.87 10.80 2.93
N VAL A 94 -18.24 11.97 3.45
CA VAL A 94 -19.22 12.11 4.53
C VAL A 94 -20.45 12.85 4.03
N ASP A 95 -21.57 12.14 3.90
CA ASP A 95 -22.88 12.73 3.69
C ASP A 95 -23.55 12.98 5.05
N LYS A 96 -23.54 14.26 5.46
CA LYS A 96 -24.12 14.71 6.73
C LYS A 96 -25.64 14.60 6.76
N SER A 97 -26.31 14.69 5.61
CA SER A 97 -27.77 14.69 5.56
C SER A 97 -28.35 13.32 5.93
N SER A 98 -27.67 12.25 5.50
CA SER A 98 -28.02 10.87 5.78
C SER A 98 -27.17 10.26 6.92
N SER A 99 -26.15 10.97 7.40
CA SER A 99 -25.11 10.43 8.30
C SER A 99 -24.41 9.19 7.74
N GLN A 100 -24.29 9.14 6.42
CA GLN A 100 -23.62 8.08 5.67
C GLN A 100 -22.14 8.42 5.49
N LEU A 101 -21.28 7.42 5.70
CA LEU A 101 -19.84 7.52 5.57
C LEU A 101 -19.36 6.43 4.61
N SER A 102 -18.62 6.84 3.60
CA SER A 102 -18.09 5.93 2.57
C SER A 102 -16.57 6.09 2.51
N ILE A 103 -15.82 5.00 2.71
CA ILE A 103 -14.36 4.97 2.62
C ILE A 103 -13.95 4.32 1.30
N TYR A 104 -13.08 5.00 0.57
CA TYR A 104 -12.53 4.61 -0.72
C TYR A 104 -11.03 4.35 -0.57
N LYS A 105 -10.58 3.27 -1.21
CA LYS A 105 -9.16 2.95 -1.34
C LYS A 105 -8.52 3.72 -2.49
N THR A 106 -7.20 3.71 -2.55
CA THR A 106 -6.45 4.34 -3.65
C THR A 106 -5.51 3.36 -4.33
N THR A 107 -5.82 2.06 -4.28
CA THR A 107 -5.01 1.00 -4.89
C THR A 107 -4.72 1.27 -6.37
N GLU A 108 -5.62 1.93 -7.11
CA GLU A 108 -5.42 2.34 -8.50
C GLU A 108 -4.22 3.27 -8.69
N LEU A 109 -3.85 4.05 -7.68
CA LEU A 109 -2.64 4.88 -7.77
C LEU A 109 -1.39 4.03 -7.97
N ALA A 110 -1.39 2.76 -7.54
CA ALA A 110 -0.26 1.84 -7.72
C ALA A 110 0.00 1.49 -9.19
N THR A 111 -0.99 1.64 -10.08
CA THR A 111 -0.82 1.36 -11.51
C THR A 111 -0.07 2.47 -12.24
N ILE A 112 0.04 3.65 -11.64
CA ILE A 112 0.78 4.78 -12.20
C ILE A 112 2.27 4.53 -12.03
N PRO A 113 3.06 4.48 -13.13
CA PRO A 113 4.50 4.26 -13.03
C PRO A 113 5.19 5.40 -12.29
N TRP A 114 6.02 5.08 -11.31
CA TRP A 114 6.69 6.12 -10.49
C TRP A 114 7.68 6.97 -11.28
N ARG A 115 8.22 6.45 -12.39
CA ARG A 115 9.19 7.15 -13.24
C ARG A 115 8.54 7.95 -14.38
N ASN A 116 7.26 7.71 -14.66
CA ASN A 116 6.54 8.30 -15.79
C ASN A 116 5.10 8.63 -15.40
N PHE A 117 4.93 9.32 -14.28
CA PHE A 117 3.62 9.79 -13.84
C PHE A 117 3.19 11.05 -14.62
N PRO A 118 1.88 11.25 -14.84
CA PRO A 118 1.39 12.44 -15.51
C PRO A 118 1.56 13.69 -14.64
N ASN A 119 1.59 14.86 -15.27
CA ASN A 119 1.63 16.15 -14.55
C ASN A 119 0.34 16.44 -13.78
N THR A 120 -0.75 15.76 -14.10
CA THR A 120 -2.06 15.99 -13.48
C THR A 120 -2.79 14.67 -13.26
N ILE A 121 -3.46 14.56 -12.11
CA ILE A 121 -4.35 13.43 -11.79
C ILE A 121 -5.69 13.98 -11.30
N GLU A 122 -6.79 13.43 -11.79
CA GLU A 122 -8.14 13.61 -11.25
C GLU A 122 -8.63 12.29 -10.66
N ILE A 123 -9.06 12.32 -9.40
CA ILE A 123 -9.64 11.19 -8.69
C ILE A 123 -11.16 11.28 -8.76
N GLU A 124 -11.80 10.21 -9.22
CA GLU A 124 -13.24 10.10 -9.38
C GLU A 124 -13.81 8.99 -8.49
N PHE A 125 -14.95 9.26 -7.85
CA PHE A 125 -15.63 8.32 -6.93
C PHE A 125 -16.81 7.57 -7.57
N ASP A 126 -17.01 7.77 -8.87
CA ASP A 126 -18.17 7.27 -9.63
C ASP A 126 -17.70 6.12 -10.54
N GLY A 127 -17.57 4.91 -9.98
CA GLY A 127 -17.10 3.75 -10.73
C GLY A 127 -17.86 2.48 -10.45
N GLN A 128 -17.95 1.62 -11.47
CA GLN A 128 -18.26 0.20 -11.27
C GLN A 128 -17.00 -0.53 -10.79
N ASN A 129 -17.15 -1.74 -10.25
CA ASN A 129 -16.05 -2.64 -9.90
C ASN A 129 -15.36 -3.22 -11.14
N ASN A 130 -15.02 -2.40 -12.13
CA ASN A 130 -14.42 -2.85 -13.37
C ASN A 130 -12.92 -2.52 -13.33
N PHE A 131 -12.13 -3.53 -12.98
CA PHE A 131 -10.68 -3.45 -12.79
C PHE A 131 -9.92 -3.74 -14.07
N ASP A 132 -10.35 -3.14 -15.18
CA ASP A 132 -9.67 -3.33 -16.48
C ASP A 132 -8.47 -2.38 -16.61
N LEU A 133 -7.55 -2.46 -15.65
CA LEU A 133 -6.30 -1.71 -15.65
C LEU A 133 -5.21 -2.60 -16.26
N LYS A 134 -5.16 -2.64 -17.59
CA LYS A 134 -4.19 -3.45 -18.35
C LYS A 134 -2.98 -2.67 -18.87
N SER A 135 -2.86 -1.37 -18.56
CA SER A 135 -1.77 -0.55 -19.11
C SER A 135 -1.05 0.26 -18.03
N PHE A 136 0.28 0.25 -18.12
CA PHE A 136 1.19 1.15 -17.39
C PHE A 136 1.31 2.50 -18.11
N GLU A 137 0.22 2.95 -18.76
CA GLU A 137 0.19 4.24 -19.42
C GLU A 137 -0.09 5.35 -18.38
N PRO A 138 0.33 6.60 -18.64
CA PRO A 138 0.03 7.70 -17.75
C PRO A 138 -1.48 7.96 -17.73
N ILE A 139 -2.17 7.46 -16.72
CA ILE A 139 -3.60 7.68 -16.52
C ILE A 139 -3.76 9.01 -15.77
N THR A 140 -4.43 9.97 -16.40
CA THR A 140 -4.77 11.24 -15.75
C THR A 140 -6.04 11.15 -14.92
N ASN A 141 -6.94 10.20 -15.19
CA ASN A 141 -8.22 10.07 -14.50
C ASN A 141 -8.26 8.74 -13.76
N VAL A 142 -8.13 8.80 -12.43
CA VAL A 142 -8.09 7.65 -11.55
C VAL A 142 -9.48 7.46 -10.94
N ASN A 143 -10.19 6.43 -11.39
CA ASN A 143 -11.46 6.06 -10.80
C ASN A 143 -11.21 5.08 -9.64
N VAL A 144 -11.58 5.45 -8.41
CA VAL A 144 -11.37 4.60 -7.22
C VAL A 144 -12.45 3.54 -7.02
N GLY A 145 -13.45 3.51 -7.91
CA GLY A 145 -14.53 2.52 -7.90
C GLY A 145 -15.55 2.73 -6.80
N LEU A 146 -16.14 1.63 -6.34
CA LEU A 146 -17.05 1.63 -5.20
C LEU A 146 -16.30 1.90 -3.88
N PRO A 147 -16.99 2.33 -2.81
CA PRO A 147 -16.35 2.38 -1.51
C PRO A 147 -16.02 0.96 -1.00
N ILE A 148 -14.89 0.81 -0.32
CA ILE A 148 -14.53 -0.42 0.39
C ILE A 148 -15.32 -0.58 1.68
N LEU A 149 -15.76 0.53 2.27
CA LEU A 149 -16.67 0.57 3.40
C LEU A 149 -17.76 1.59 3.15
N ASP A 150 -19.01 1.23 3.38
CA ASP A 150 -20.14 2.15 3.27
C ASP A 150 -21.13 1.86 4.39
N PHE A 151 -21.35 2.85 5.25
CA PHE A 151 -22.12 2.66 6.46
C PHE A 151 -22.70 3.95 7.05
N ASN A 152 -23.76 3.77 7.82
CA ASN A 152 -24.32 4.83 8.64
C ASN A 152 -23.61 4.91 9.99
N VAL A 153 -23.41 6.12 10.53
CA VAL A 153 -22.77 6.34 11.84
C VAL A 153 -23.41 5.51 12.97
N THR A 154 -24.71 5.24 12.91
CA THR A 154 -25.44 4.46 13.94
C THR A 154 -24.98 3.00 14.01
N GLN A 155 -24.50 2.42 12.91
CA GLN A 155 -23.98 1.05 12.86
C GLN A 155 -22.71 0.89 13.71
N LEU A 156 -22.01 1.99 14.01
CA LEU A 156 -20.84 1.98 14.90
C LEU A 156 -21.18 1.57 16.33
N ALA A 157 -22.44 1.45 16.74
CA ALA A 157 -22.82 0.91 18.05
C ALA A 157 -22.74 -0.62 18.12
N ASP A 158 -22.80 -1.32 16.99
CA ASP A 158 -22.73 -2.78 16.91
C ASP A 158 -21.27 -3.25 17.01
N LYS A 159 -20.97 -4.13 17.98
CA LYS A 159 -19.61 -4.62 18.21
C LYS A 159 -19.13 -5.58 17.13
N GLU A 160 -20.02 -6.46 16.67
CA GLU A 160 -19.69 -7.48 15.67
C GLU A 160 -19.47 -6.83 14.31
N TRP A 161 -20.36 -5.91 13.95
CA TRP A 161 -20.21 -5.11 12.74
C TRP A 161 -18.89 -4.33 12.72
N ARG A 162 -18.54 -3.65 13.83
CA ARG A 162 -17.25 -2.95 13.94
C ARG A 162 -16.05 -3.88 13.77
N ALA A 163 -16.09 -5.09 14.36
CA ALA A 163 -15.01 -6.05 14.21
C ALA A 163 -14.83 -6.49 12.74
N ASN A 164 -15.94 -6.71 12.03
CA ASN A 164 -15.92 -7.04 10.60
C ASN A 164 -15.36 -5.88 9.76
N VAL A 165 -15.76 -4.65 10.05
CA VAL A 165 -15.24 -3.45 9.37
C VAL A 165 -13.75 -3.26 9.60
N VAL A 166 -13.26 -3.46 10.82
CA VAL A 166 -11.82 -3.40 11.12
C VAL A 166 -11.06 -4.46 10.32
N LYS A 167 -11.60 -5.69 10.23
CA LYS A 167 -11.00 -6.75 9.40
C LYS A 167 -10.97 -6.37 7.92
N THR A 168 -12.06 -5.82 7.41
CA THR A 168 -12.16 -5.33 6.04
C THR A 168 -11.12 -4.24 5.77
N LEU A 169 -11.13 -3.17 6.57
CA LEU A 169 -10.22 -2.04 6.43
C LEU A 169 -8.76 -2.47 6.50
N ARG A 170 -8.43 -3.38 7.42
CA ARG A 170 -7.09 -3.94 7.57
C ARG A 170 -6.60 -4.61 6.30
N SER A 171 -7.39 -5.50 5.71
CA SER A 171 -6.99 -6.20 4.49
C SER A 171 -6.70 -5.24 3.32
N TRP A 172 -7.45 -4.15 3.22
CA TRP A 172 -7.22 -3.11 2.20
C TRP A 172 -5.99 -2.26 2.48
N VAL A 173 -5.79 -1.85 3.73
CA VAL A 173 -4.59 -1.10 4.15
C VAL A 173 -3.33 -1.93 3.93
N GLU A 174 -3.36 -3.23 4.23
CA GLU A 174 -2.22 -4.14 4.02
C GLU A 174 -1.91 -4.34 2.54
N LEU A 175 -2.94 -4.50 1.70
CA LEU A 175 -2.77 -4.57 0.24
C LEU A 175 -2.11 -3.29 -0.31
N ASP A 176 -2.63 -2.11 0.06
CA ASP A 176 -2.08 -0.84 -0.41
C ASP A 176 -0.66 -0.60 0.13
N GLN A 177 -0.37 -1.01 1.36
CA GLN A 177 0.98 -0.92 1.91
C GLN A 177 1.95 -1.79 1.11
N GLY A 178 1.57 -3.02 0.76
CA GLY A 178 2.39 -3.89 -0.09
C GLY A 178 2.70 -3.24 -1.44
N ASN A 179 1.72 -2.58 -2.06
CA ASN A 179 1.93 -1.84 -3.30
C ASN A 179 2.87 -0.64 -3.14
N ILE A 180 2.77 0.10 -2.03
CA ILE A 180 3.68 1.21 -1.72
C ILE A 180 5.11 0.69 -1.47
N ASP A 181 5.25 -0.48 -0.85
CA ASP A 181 6.54 -1.11 -0.59
C ASP A 181 7.21 -1.51 -1.92
N TRP A 182 6.48 -2.14 -2.84
CA TRP A 182 6.97 -2.44 -4.20
C TRP A 182 7.47 -1.19 -4.92
N ARG A 183 6.65 -0.13 -4.92
CA ARG A 183 7.04 1.16 -5.50
C ARG A 183 8.27 1.75 -4.83
N THR A 184 8.35 1.71 -3.50
CA THR A 184 9.48 2.25 -2.73
C THR A 184 10.77 1.49 -3.03
N MET A 185 10.68 0.19 -3.32
CA MET A 185 11.80 -0.62 -3.80
C MET A 185 12.14 -0.36 -5.28
N GLY A 186 11.36 0.46 -5.98
CA GLY A 186 11.61 0.87 -7.37
C GLY A 186 10.95 -0.01 -8.43
N PHE A 187 10.06 -0.93 -8.05
CA PHE A 187 9.29 -1.75 -8.98
C PHE A 187 8.01 -1.03 -9.40
N ASP A 188 7.74 -1.02 -10.70
CA ASP A 188 6.39 -0.74 -11.21
C ASP A 188 5.59 -2.06 -11.16
N ALA A 189 5.33 -2.53 -9.94
CA ALA A 189 4.56 -3.72 -9.64
C ALA A 189 3.47 -3.41 -8.63
N TYR A 190 2.31 -4.06 -8.80
CA TYR A 190 1.18 -3.90 -7.91
C TYR A 190 0.34 -5.18 -7.85
N GLN A 191 -0.31 -5.34 -6.71
CA GLN A 191 -1.29 -6.37 -6.41
C GLN A 191 -2.68 -5.76 -6.40
N PHE A 192 -3.65 -6.50 -6.94
CA PHE A 192 -5.01 -6.01 -7.08
C PHE A 192 -6.03 -7.17 -7.06
N PRO A 193 -7.15 -7.08 -6.34
CA PRO A 193 -8.19 -8.11 -6.39
C PRO A 193 -8.98 -8.05 -7.70
N SER A 194 -9.27 -9.21 -8.31
CA SER A 194 -10.03 -9.25 -9.58
C SER A 194 -11.46 -8.71 -9.46
N ALA A 195 -12.02 -8.73 -8.24
CA ALA A 195 -13.28 -8.11 -7.87
C ALA A 195 -13.31 -7.91 -6.35
N TYR A 196 -14.16 -7.00 -5.86
CA TYR A 196 -14.46 -6.91 -4.43
C TYR A 196 -15.92 -6.55 -4.17
N VAL A 197 -16.32 -6.64 -2.91
CA VAL A 197 -17.66 -6.27 -2.43
C VAL A 197 -17.49 -5.26 -1.30
N THR A 198 -18.25 -4.16 -1.32
CA THR A 198 -18.25 -3.16 -0.25
C THR A 198 -18.55 -3.83 1.09
N ASN A 199 -17.87 -3.38 2.15
CA ASN A 199 -17.92 -3.93 3.51
C ASN A 199 -17.30 -5.33 3.68
N MET A 200 -16.64 -5.88 2.66
CA MET A 200 -15.95 -7.19 2.73
C MET A 200 -14.43 -7.05 2.64
N PRO A 201 -13.66 -7.91 3.32
CA PRO A 201 -12.21 -7.96 3.15
C PRO A 201 -11.79 -8.25 1.71
N VAL A 202 -10.54 -7.92 1.38
CA VAL A 202 -9.93 -8.30 0.10
C VAL A 202 -10.08 -9.82 -0.10
N GLY A 203 -10.61 -10.21 -1.26
CA GLY A 203 -10.82 -11.61 -1.60
C GLY A 203 -9.51 -12.39 -1.78
N SER A 204 -9.58 -13.72 -1.77
CA SER A 204 -8.39 -14.58 -1.89
C SER A 204 -7.72 -14.54 -3.26
N LYS A 205 -8.43 -14.13 -4.31
CA LYS A 205 -7.86 -14.02 -5.66
C LYS A 205 -7.30 -12.61 -5.86
N ILE A 206 -6.02 -12.46 -5.54
CA ILE A 206 -5.23 -11.26 -5.81
C ILE A 206 -4.37 -11.52 -7.05
N GLU A 207 -4.49 -10.64 -8.03
CA GLU A 207 -3.67 -10.67 -9.25
C GLU A 207 -2.48 -9.73 -9.07
N MET A 208 -1.31 -10.15 -9.53
CA MET A 208 -0.10 -9.32 -9.52
C MET A 208 0.25 -8.93 -10.95
N ASN A 209 0.44 -7.64 -11.16
CA ASN A 209 0.92 -7.08 -12.42
C ASN A 209 2.25 -6.38 -12.18
N ALA A 210 3.19 -6.54 -13.11
CA ALA A 210 4.49 -5.90 -13.04
C ALA A 210 4.95 -5.48 -14.44
N SER A 211 5.53 -4.28 -14.53
CA SER A 211 6.24 -3.83 -15.73
C SER A 211 7.71 -3.61 -15.42
N PHE A 212 8.56 -4.16 -16.29
CA PHE A 212 10.01 -3.93 -16.27
C PHE A 212 10.46 -3.00 -17.39
N SER A 213 9.53 -2.52 -18.24
CA SER A 213 9.86 -1.71 -19.43
C SER A 213 10.30 -0.28 -19.09
N THR A 214 10.05 0.18 -17.86
CA THR A 214 10.39 1.51 -17.36
C THR A 214 11.77 1.61 -16.70
N LEU A 215 12.51 0.50 -16.62
CA LEU A 215 13.86 0.47 -16.05
C LEU A 215 14.86 1.06 -17.05
N GLY A 216 15.51 2.17 -16.67
CA GLY A 216 16.54 2.83 -17.49
C GLY A 216 17.77 1.95 -17.69
N SER A 217 18.56 2.21 -18.73
CA SER A 217 19.73 1.38 -19.12
C SER A 217 20.79 1.21 -18.03
N SER A 218 20.98 2.21 -17.17
CA SER A 218 21.86 2.11 -15.99
C SER A 218 21.29 1.20 -14.90
N GLU A 219 19.97 1.10 -14.78
CA GLU A 219 19.26 0.26 -13.80
C GLU A 219 18.98 -1.15 -14.30
N VAL A 220 19.08 -1.42 -15.60
CA VAL A 220 19.09 -2.80 -16.15
C VAL A 220 20.18 -3.64 -15.47
N SER A 221 21.30 -3.02 -15.09
CA SER A 221 22.35 -3.68 -14.32
C SER A 221 21.93 -4.09 -12.90
N ARG A 222 20.96 -3.40 -12.30
CA ARG A 222 20.39 -3.67 -10.97
C ARG A 222 19.15 -4.56 -11.02
N LEU A 223 18.59 -4.77 -12.21
CA LEU A 223 17.40 -5.58 -12.45
C LEU A 223 17.52 -7.01 -11.86
N PRO A 224 18.69 -7.69 -11.95
CA PRO A 224 18.89 -8.97 -11.26
C PRO A 224 18.76 -8.84 -9.74
N SER A 225 19.40 -7.82 -9.14
CA SER A 225 19.36 -7.59 -7.69
C SER A 225 17.96 -7.28 -7.19
N MET A 226 17.27 -6.42 -7.92
CA MET A 226 15.85 -6.12 -7.71
C MET A 226 15.01 -7.40 -7.80
N THR A 227 15.18 -8.20 -8.85
CA THR A 227 14.43 -9.45 -8.99
C THR A 227 14.67 -10.39 -7.80
N LEU A 228 15.89 -10.48 -7.29
CA LEU A 228 16.19 -11.25 -6.08
C LEU A 228 15.50 -10.71 -4.82
N PHE A 229 15.40 -9.38 -4.65
CA PHE A 229 14.61 -8.81 -3.55
C PHE A 229 13.12 -9.16 -3.67
N GLY A 230 12.56 -9.10 -4.88
CA GLY A 230 11.17 -9.52 -5.11
C GLY A 230 10.95 -11.00 -4.82
N LEU A 231 11.84 -11.87 -5.28
CA LEU A 231 11.78 -13.31 -4.99
C LEU A 231 11.96 -13.59 -3.49
N ALA A 232 12.77 -12.81 -2.77
CA ALA A 232 12.93 -12.92 -1.32
C ALA A 232 11.63 -12.58 -0.58
N HIS A 233 10.87 -11.59 -1.05
CA HIS A 233 9.55 -11.30 -0.50
C HIS A 233 8.56 -12.44 -0.79
N MET A 234 8.53 -12.95 -2.03
CA MET A 234 7.67 -14.08 -2.39
C MET A 234 7.97 -15.35 -1.57
N ILE A 235 9.23 -15.58 -1.19
CA ILE A 235 9.61 -16.66 -0.27
C ILE A 235 8.89 -16.51 1.07
N ASN A 236 8.86 -15.30 1.63
CA ASN A 236 8.22 -15.06 2.93
C ASN A 236 6.71 -15.31 2.84
N VAL A 237 6.06 -14.92 1.74
CA VAL A 237 4.64 -15.19 1.50
C VAL A 237 4.39 -16.71 1.38
N ALA A 238 5.12 -17.40 0.51
CA ALA A 238 4.99 -18.85 0.34
C ALA A 238 5.25 -19.62 1.65
N ALA A 239 6.21 -19.17 2.47
CA ALA A 239 6.48 -19.75 3.78
C ALA A 239 5.33 -19.52 4.77
N ALA A 240 4.76 -18.31 4.81
CA ALA A 240 3.62 -18.00 5.67
C ALA A 240 2.37 -18.83 5.29
N GLU A 241 2.19 -19.10 4.00
CA GLU A 241 1.09 -19.91 3.47
C GLU A 241 1.38 -21.42 3.49
N SER A 242 2.59 -21.83 3.88
CA SER A 242 3.06 -23.22 3.79
C SER A 242 2.97 -23.83 2.37
N ASP A 243 3.09 -22.99 1.33
CA ASP A 243 3.09 -23.41 -0.07
C ASP A 243 4.49 -23.84 -0.52
N LEU A 244 4.76 -25.14 -0.36
CA LEU A 244 6.03 -25.75 -0.75
C LEU A 244 6.27 -25.67 -2.28
N ALA A 245 5.23 -25.76 -3.09
CA ALA A 245 5.37 -25.77 -4.55
C ALA A 245 5.80 -24.40 -5.06
N ALA A 246 5.15 -23.34 -4.57
CA ALA A 246 5.54 -21.96 -4.84
C ALA A 246 6.98 -21.69 -4.39
N LEU A 247 7.36 -22.13 -3.18
CA LEU A 247 8.73 -21.97 -2.67
C LEU A 247 9.78 -22.59 -3.60
N MET A 248 9.54 -23.80 -4.10
CA MET A 248 10.47 -24.49 -5.01
C MET A 248 10.56 -23.81 -6.39
N GLN A 249 9.43 -23.30 -6.91
CA GLN A 249 9.42 -22.56 -8.16
C GLN A 249 10.19 -21.22 -8.06
N ILE A 250 10.04 -20.53 -6.93
CA ILE A 250 10.78 -19.30 -6.63
C ILE A 250 12.28 -19.60 -6.55
N LYS A 251 12.67 -20.68 -5.87
CA LYS A 251 14.07 -21.13 -5.82
C LYS A 251 14.66 -21.39 -7.20
N SER A 252 13.96 -22.14 -8.04
CA SER A 252 14.41 -22.45 -9.40
C SER A 252 14.63 -21.17 -10.23
N SER A 253 13.74 -20.18 -10.08
CA SER A 253 13.85 -18.89 -10.77
C SER A 253 15.07 -18.11 -10.29
N ALA A 254 15.30 -18.06 -8.98
CA ALA A 254 16.46 -17.39 -8.40
C ALA A 254 17.78 -18.05 -8.77
N ASP A 255 17.86 -19.39 -8.77
CA ASP A 255 19.05 -20.13 -9.19
C ASP A 255 19.44 -19.75 -10.63
N HIS A 256 18.47 -19.57 -11.53
CA HIS A 256 18.72 -19.14 -12.90
C HIS A 256 19.32 -17.72 -12.96
N ILE A 257 18.78 -16.80 -12.14
CA ILE A 257 19.26 -15.42 -12.05
C ILE A 257 20.67 -15.37 -11.45
N LEU A 258 20.91 -16.06 -10.34
CA LEU A 258 22.20 -16.11 -9.65
C LEU A 258 23.32 -16.67 -10.53
N ARG A 259 23.02 -17.65 -11.40
CA ARG A 259 24.00 -18.20 -12.34
C ARG A 259 24.29 -17.29 -13.53
N ARG A 260 23.32 -16.46 -13.94
CA ARG A 260 23.39 -15.67 -15.17
C ARG A 260 23.99 -14.29 -14.96
N TYR A 261 23.85 -13.72 -13.77
CA TYR A 261 24.24 -12.36 -13.48
C TYR A 261 25.30 -12.29 -12.39
N ARG A 262 26.21 -11.31 -12.52
CA ARG A 262 27.11 -10.94 -11.43
C ARG A 262 26.49 -9.81 -10.64
N PHE A 263 26.64 -9.89 -9.33
CA PHE A 263 26.07 -8.93 -8.40
C PHE A 263 27.20 -8.10 -7.78
N SER A 264 26.95 -6.80 -7.64
CA SER A 264 27.83 -5.87 -6.94
C SER A 264 27.23 -5.41 -5.61
N ASP A 265 26.05 -5.92 -5.25
CA ASP A 265 25.32 -5.60 -4.03
C ASP A 265 24.95 -6.87 -3.23
N ASN A 266 24.27 -6.67 -2.11
CA ASN A 266 23.96 -7.73 -1.16
C ASN A 266 22.67 -8.50 -1.46
N ALA A 267 22.04 -8.29 -2.63
CA ALA A 267 20.76 -8.94 -2.96
C ALA A 267 20.82 -10.48 -2.92
N PRO A 268 21.88 -11.15 -3.42
CA PRO A 268 22.02 -12.61 -3.30
C PRO A 268 22.02 -13.11 -1.85
N TYR A 269 22.71 -12.41 -0.95
CA TYR A 269 22.80 -12.79 0.46
C TYR A 269 21.45 -12.62 1.16
N TYR A 270 20.75 -11.53 0.88
CA TYR A 270 19.41 -11.30 1.41
C TYR A 270 18.44 -12.39 0.95
N TYR A 271 18.45 -12.71 -0.34
CA TYR A 271 17.64 -13.79 -0.90
C TYR A 271 17.93 -15.14 -0.23
N ALA A 272 19.21 -15.53 -0.13
CA ALA A 272 19.61 -16.78 0.50
C ALA A 272 19.22 -16.84 1.99
N PHE A 273 19.33 -15.71 2.71
CA PHE A 273 18.86 -15.60 4.09
C PHE A 273 17.35 -15.86 4.21
N CYS A 274 16.54 -15.21 3.38
CA CYS A 274 15.09 -15.43 3.35
C CYS A 274 14.75 -16.89 3.02
N PHE A 275 15.38 -17.47 1.98
CA PHE A 275 15.17 -18.86 1.60
C PHE A 275 15.49 -19.84 2.74
N ASN A 276 16.66 -19.70 3.36
CA ASN A 276 17.10 -20.56 4.46
C ASN A 276 16.22 -20.43 5.70
N THR A 277 15.65 -19.24 5.92
CA THR A 277 14.72 -18.99 7.03
C THR A 277 13.36 -19.66 6.76
N ALA A 278 12.84 -19.53 5.53
CA ALA A 278 11.63 -20.23 5.09
C ALA A 278 11.77 -21.76 5.17
N CYS A 279 12.89 -22.33 4.70
CA CYS A 279 13.12 -23.78 4.82
C CYS A 279 13.13 -24.24 6.27
N ARG A 280 13.76 -23.48 7.19
CA ARG A 280 13.72 -23.77 8.63
C ARG A 280 12.30 -23.71 9.20
N HIS A 281 11.52 -22.69 8.82
CA HIS A 281 10.13 -22.55 9.26
C HIS A 281 9.27 -23.75 8.85
N LEU A 282 9.48 -24.27 7.65
CA LEU A 282 8.73 -25.39 7.09
C LEU A 282 9.34 -26.77 7.38
N ASN A 283 10.39 -26.86 8.21
CA ASN A 283 11.15 -28.09 8.49
C ASN A 283 11.68 -28.80 7.23
N ILE A 284 12.09 -28.03 6.22
CA ILE A 284 12.69 -28.54 4.99
C ILE A 284 14.21 -28.54 5.17
N ASN A 285 14.84 -29.70 4.96
CA ASN A 285 16.30 -29.83 4.99
C ASN A 285 16.94 -29.38 3.66
N MET A 286 16.82 -28.09 3.35
CA MET A 286 17.49 -27.44 2.23
C MET A 286 18.18 -26.17 2.71
N GLN A 287 19.34 -25.90 2.13
CA GLN A 287 20.08 -24.67 2.34
C GLN A 287 20.62 -24.14 1.01
N MET A 288 20.65 -22.82 0.93
CA MET A 288 21.30 -22.07 -0.13
C MET A 288 22.53 -21.37 0.46
N THR A 289 23.66 -21.53 -0.21
CA THR A 289 24.91 -20.84 0.09
C THR A 289 25.30 -20.02 -1.13
N ILE A 290 25.68 -18.76 -0.91
CA ILE A 290 26.18 -17.86 -1.96
C ILE A 290 27.69 -17.83 -1.82
N ASP A 291 28.41 -18.16 -2.89
CA ASP A 291 29.88 -18.10 -2.89
C ASP A 291 30.35 -16.63 -3.02
N ILE A 292 31.32 -16.26 -2.20
CA ILE A 292 31.87 -14.90 -2.12
C ILE A 292 32.67 -14.57 -3.39
N SER A 293 33.19 -15.58 -4.10
CA SER A 293 33.91 -15.35 -5.37
C SER A 293 33.03 -14.86 -6.51
N ASP A 294 31.71 -15.02 -6.41
CA ASP A 294 30.73 -14.63 -7.45
C ASP A 294 30.20 -13.19 -7.28
N VAL A 295 30.47 -12.57 -6.13
CA VAL A 295 30.04 -11.20 -5.80
C VAL A 295 31.30 -10.34 -5.71
N GLY A 296 31.41 -9.29 -6.54
CA GLY A 296 32.56 -8.39 -6.49
C GLY A 296 32.74 -7.87 -5.07
N VAL A 297 33.92 -8.08 -4.47
CA VAL A 297 34.20 -7.85 -3.05
C VAL A 297 33.75 -6.46 -2.62
N PHE A 298 32.64 -6.40 -1.88
CA PHE A 298 32.22 -5.21 -1.16
C PHE A 298 32.53 -5.47 0.32
N SER A 299 33.56 -4.83 0.87
CA SER A 299 33.79 -4.82 2.31
C SER A 299 32.75 -3.91 2.96
N PRO A 300 31.84 -4.41 3.82
CA PRO A 300 30.87 -3.55 4.50
C PRO A 300 31.51 -2.73 5.62
N PHE A 301 32.74 -3.07 6.00
CA PHE A 301 33.51 -2.38 7.02
C PHE A 301 34.79 -1.87 6.36
N GLY A 302 34.86 -0.55 6.18
CA GLY A 302 36.14 0.10 5.95
C GLY A 302 37.11 -0.35 7.04
N THR A 303 38.35 -0.65 6.66
CA THR A 303 39.47 -0.87 7.56
C THR A 303 39.40 0.13 8.71
N ILE A 304 39.09 -0.35 9.92
CA ILE A 304 39.42 0.36 11.15
C ILE A 304 40.93 0.18 11.28
N GLU A 305 41.68 1.19 10.82
CA GLU A 305 43.10 1.28 11.13
C GLU A 305 43.25 1.45 12.65
N ASN A 306 44.03 0.55 13.26
CA ASN A 306 44.54 0.70 14.63
C ASN A 306 45.68 1.71 14.65
#